data_AF-A0A812Y2Z2-F1
#
_entry.id   AF-A0A812Y2Z2-F1
#
_cell.length_a   1.000
_cell.length_b   1.000
_cell.length_c   1.000
_cell.angle_alpha   90.00
_cell.angle_beta   90.00
_cell.angle_gamma   90.00
#
_symmetry.space_group_name_H-M   'P 1'
#
loop_
_entity.id
_entity.type
_entity.pdbx_description
1 polymer ?
#
loop_
_entity_poly.entity_id
_entity_poly.type
_entity_poly.pdbx_seq_one_letter_code
_entity_poly.pdbx_strand_id
1 'polypeptide(L)'
;MDEELLRDGWNSTRYPWRFLQQSGGVPEEFEPEILYGTAYAQQLIWNHQHPKNCSEAKFLVYYHQVCGIGAQLHLLGQALAIAMQLGRVLVSPDDDPAVLLVDPSFCPGEKKGWQCWLENLTSCQEIHGDILTVSGLPQAESLEDLWRQPTRRSLIFEGTYGIQHVPDIFQDLLACSPVKRRFWFYWWRAQSVTYLLRFNAKTRL
;
A
#
# COMPACT_ATOMS: atom_id res chain seq x y z
N MET A 1 4.37 19.13 -14.77
CA MET A 1 3.77 18.02 -13.98
C MET A 1 4.84 17.03 -13.54
N ASP A 2 5.86 16.74 -14.35
CA ASP A 2 6.97 15.85 -13.95
C ASP A 2 7.91 16.46 -12.91
N GLU A 3 8.06 17.79 -12.89
CA GLU A 3 8.84 18.50 -11.86
C GLU A 3 8.21 18.44 -10.45
N GLU A 4 6.87 18.39 -10.33
CA GLU A 4 6.19 18.33 -9.02
C GLU A 4 6.46 16.97 -8.35
N LEU A 5 6.40 15.88 -9.11
CA LEU A 5 6.71 14.54 -8.60
C LEU A 5 8.20 14.34 -8.33
N LEU A 6 9.09 14.88 -9.17
CA LEU A 6 10.53 14.89 -8.88
C LEU A 6 10.83 15.65 -7.58
N ARG A 7 10.13 16.77 -7.35
CA ARG A 7 10.22 17.56 -6.12
C ARG A 7 9.69 16.81 -4.90
N ASP A 8 8.66 15.98 -5.09
CA ASP A 8 8.05 15.15 -4.05
C ASP A 8 8.74 13.77 -3.90
N GLY A 9 9.91 13.56 -4.53
CA GLY A 9 10.79 12.40 -4.32
C GLY A 9 10.63 11.24 -5.30
N TRP A 10 9.78 11.37 -6.33
CA TRP A 10 9.59 10.35 -7.36
C TRP A 10 10.80 10.25 -8.30
N ASN A 11 11.39 9.05 -8.45
CA ASN A 11 12.49 8.81 -9.37
C ASN A 11 12.03 8.01 -10.59
N SER A 12 12.17 8.64 -11.75
CA SER A 12 11.61 8.20 -13.00
C SER A 12 12.51 7.19 -13.77
N THR A 13 13.82 7.13 -13.47
CA THR A 13 14.69 6.01 -13.88
C THR A 13 14.51 4.77 -13.01
N ARG A 14 13.99 4.94 -11.79
CA ARG A 14 13.73 3.85 -10.84
C ARG A 14 12.37 3.16 -11.07
N TYR A 15 11.38 3.92 -11.54
CA TYR A 15 10.00 3.48 -11.73
C TYR A 15 9.52 3.83 -13.16
N PRO A 16 10.05 3.12 -14.18
CA PRO A 16 10.04 3.57 -15.58
C PRO A 16 8.66 3.52 -16.24
N TRP A 17 7.65 2.93 -15.60
CA TRP A 17 6.33 2.70 -16.16
C TRP A 17 5.61 3.96 -16.65
N ARG A 18 5.95 5.15 -16.15
CA ARG A 18 5.32 6.42 -16.58
C ARG A 18 5.90 6.98 -17.89
N PHE A 19 7.14 6.65 -18.25
CA PHE A 19 7.76 7.16 -19.48
C PHE A 19 7.31 6.45 -20.75
N LEU A 20 6.80 5.24 -20.63
CA LEU A 20 6.42 4.42 -21.78
C LEU A 20 5.10 4.85 -22.42
N GLN A 21 4.29 5.64 -21.72
CA GLN A 21 3.12 6.28 -22.32
C GLN A 21 3.47 7.52 -23.15
N GLN A 22 4.70 8.06 -23.03
CA GLN A 22 5.12 9.29 -23.71
C GLN A 22 6.17 9.07 -24.80
N SER A 23 6.86 7.94 -24.82
CA SER A 23 7.93 7.66 -25.78
C SER A 23 7.39 7.07 -27.08
N GLY A 24 6.97 7.94 -28.01
CA GLY A 24 6.78 7.59 -29.44
C GLY A 24 8.09 7.31 -30.18
N GLY A 25 8.99 6.52 -29.58
CA GLY A 25 10.35 6.33 -30.09
C GLY A 25 11.15 5.18 -29.47
N VAL A 26 10.52 4.19 -28.83
CA VAL A 26 11.21 2.94 -28.45
C VAL A 26 11.12 1.98 -29.64
N PRO A 27 12.22 1.31 -30.06
CA PRO A 27 12.16 0.27 -31.09
C PRO A 27 11.15 -0.81 -30.71
N GLU A 28 10.34 -1.27 -31.68
CA GLU A 28 9.24 -2.24 -31.52
C GLU A 28 9.66 -3.56 -30.84
N GLU A 29 10.95 -3.92 -30.90
CA GLU A 29 11.54 -5.10 -30.22
C GLU A 29 11.72 -4.96 -28.69
N PHE A 30 11.57 -3.76 -28.15
CA PHE A 30 11.73 -3.46 -26.71
C PHE A 30 10.55 -2.64 -26.19
N GLU A 31 9.31 -2.93 -26.58
CA GLU A 31 8.18 -2.50 -25.77
C GLU A 31 8.19 -3.33 -24.47
N PRO A 32 8.59 -2.78 -23.32
CA PRO A 32 8.48 -3.53 -22.08
C PRO A 32 7.01 -3.86 -21.86
N GLU A 33 6.72 -5.15 -21.73
CA GLU A 33 5.39 -5.65 -21.35
C GLU A 33 5.09 -5.21 -19.91
N ILE A 34 4.62 -3.97 -19.76
CA ILE A 34 4.21 -3.41 -18.49
C ILE A 34 2.74 -3.72 -18.28
N LEU A 35 2.41 -4.18 -17.07
CA LEU A 35 1.04 -4.42 -16.67
C LEU A 35 0.19 -3.16 -16.93
N TYR A 36 -0.92 -3.34 -17.66
CA TYR A 36 -1.76 -2.24 -18.15
C TYR A 36 -2.10 -1.22 -17.04
N GLY A 37 -1.92 0.07 -17.32
CA GLY A 37 -2.29 1.13 -16.39
C GLY A 37 -1.40 1.28 -15.15
N THR A 38 -0.26 0.59 -15.06
CA THR A 38 0.64 0.64 -13.88
C THR A 38 1.02 2.06 -13.49
N ALA A 39 1.43 2.91 -14.43
CA ALA A 39 1.83 4.27 -14.10
C ALA A 39 0.72 5.13 -13.51
N TYR A 40 -0.46 5.04 -14.09
CA TYR A 40 -1.65 5.72 -13.59
C TYR A 40 -2.02 5.20 -12.19
N ALA A 41 -1.99 3.88 -12.00
CA ALA A 41 -2.27 3.26 -10.72
C ALA A 41 -1.28 3.70 -9.62
N GLN A 42 0.02 3.62 -9.89
CA GLN A 42 1.04 4.03 -8.93
C GLN A 42 0.94 5.52 -8.58
N GLN A 43 0.63 6.38 -9.56
CA GLN A 43 0.42 7.81 -9.31
C GLN A 43 -0.81 8.07 -8.42
N LEU A 44 -1.92 7.37 -8.67
CA LEU A 44 -3.12 7.51 -7.83
C LEU A 44 -2.89 7.00 -6.41
N ILE A 45 -2.21 5.86 -6.24
CA ILE A 45 -1.85 5.35 -4.91
C ILE A 45 -0.92 6.35 -4.20
N TRP A 46 0.09 6.88 -4.90
CA TRP A 46 1.01 7.88 -4.35
C TRP A 46 0.27 9.12 -3.85
N ASN A 47 -0.54 9.75 -4.71
CA ASN A 47 -1.29 10.96 -4.37
C ASN A 47 -2.25 10.73 -3.19
N HIS A 48 -2.90 9.56 -3.16
CA HIS A 48 -3.78 9.18 -2.06
C HIS A 48 -3.02 9.06 -0.73
N GLN A 49 -1.85 8.43 -0.76
CA GLN A 49 -1.04 8.21 0.43
C GLN A 49 -0.21 9.42 0.87
N HIS A 50 -0.01 10.42 0.00
CA HIS A 50 0.79 11.61 0.26
C HIS A 50 -0.02 12.89 0.04
N PRO A 51 -1.07 13.13 0.85
CA PRO A 51 -1.87 14.33 0.71
C PRO A 51 -1.05 15.58 1.06
N LYS A 52 -1.38 16.71 0.43
CA LYS A 52 -0.71 18.01 0.70
C LYS A 52 -0.94 18.51 2.13
N ASN A 53 -2.07 18.15 2.75
CA ASN A 53 -2.44 18.55 4.11
C ASN A 53 -2.78 17.30 4.95
N CYS A 54 -1.84 16.87 5.79
CA CYS A 54 -2.03 15.73 6.67
C CYS A 54 -3.01 16.01 7.83
N SER A 55 -3.22 17.27 8.21
CA SER A 55 -4.10 17.62 9.34
C SER A 55 -5.59 17.45 9.03
N GLU A 56 -5.96 17.47 7.75
CA GLU A 56 -7.33 17.23 7.27
C GLU A 56 -7.53 15.78 6.78
N ALA A 57 -6.46 15.00 6.73
CA ALA A 57 -6.52 13.62 6.28
C ALA A 57 -7.24 12.74 7.31
N LYS A 58 -7.93 11.72 6.80
CA LYS A 58 -8.47 10.63 7.60
C LYS A 58 -7.54 9.45 7.50
N PHE A 59 -7.44 8.66 8.55
CA PHE A 59 -6.46 7.58 8.61
C PHE A 59 -7.13 6.22 8.76
N LEU A 60 -6.52 5.22 8.14
CA LEU A 60 -6.76 3.81 8.40
C LEU A 60 -5.47 3.23 8.97
N VAL A 61 -5.45 2.93 10.26
CA VAL A 61 -4.31 2.30 10.93
C VAL A 61 -4.49 0.80 10.85
N TYR A 62 -3.54 0.11 10.21
CA TYR A 62 -3.60 -1.33 10.02
C TYR A 62 -2.55 -2.05 10.87
N TYR A 63 -3.01 -2.93 11.76
CA TYR A 63 -2.17 -3.84 12.52
C TYR A 63 -2.08 -5.21 11.82
N HIS A 64 -0.87 -5.70 11.66
CA HIS A 64 -0.56 -6.95 10.99
C HIS A 64 -0.95 -8.16 11.85
N GLN A 65 -1.09 -9.29 11.15
CA GLN A 65 -1.12 -10.60 11.79
C GLN A 65 0.29 -11.21 11.76
N VAL A 66 0.60 -12.02 12.77
CA VAL A 66 1.80 -12.87 12.76
C VAL A 66 1.66 -13.93 11.67
N CYS A 67 2.29 -13.69 10.53
CA CYS A 67 2.36 -14.61 9.40
C CYS A 67 3.62 -14.31 8.56
N GLY A 68 3.89 -15.12 7.54
CA GLY A 68 5.02 -14.89 6.65
C GLY A 68 4.91 -13.58 5.87
N ILE A 69 6.05 -12.99 5.49
CA ILE A 69 6.15 -11.70 4.80
C ILE A 69 5.22 -11.58 3.58
N GLY A 70 5.11 -12.65 2.76
CA GLY A 70 4.21 -12.65 1.60
C GLY A 70 2.73 -12.52 1.98
N ALA A 71 2.31 -13.19 3.05
CA ALA A 71 0.94 -13.07 3.55
C ALA A 71 0.68 -11.68 4.13
N GLN A 72 1.65 -11.10 4.84
CA GLN A 72 1.55 -9.74 5.35
C GLN A 72 1.40 -8.72 4.21
N LEU A 73 2.18 -8.83 3.14
CA LEU A 73 2.07 -7.95 1.97
C LEU A 73 0.71 -8.07 1.27
N HIS A 74 0.15 -9.29 1.16
CA HIS A 74 -1.19 -9.47 0.62
C HIS A 74 -2.27 -8.80 1.47
N LEU A 75 -2.21 -8.96 2.80
CA LEU A 75 -3.17 -8.34 3.70
C LEU A 75 -3.01 -6.82 3.76
N LEU A 76 -1.78 -6.31 3.74
CA LEU A 76 -1.50 -4.87 3.68
C LEU A 76 -1.95 -4.26 2.36
N GLY A 77 -1.81 -4.98 1.24
CA GLY A 77 -2.35 -4.56 -0.07
C GLY A 77 -3.88 -4.53 -0.08
N GLN A 78 -4.53 -5.43 0.65
CA GLN A 78 -5.98 -5.40 0.86
C GLN A 78 -6.40 -4.24 1.76
N ALA A 79 -5.65 -3.96 2.83
CA ALA A 79 -5.87 -2.80 3.69
C ALA A 79 -5.73 -1.50 2.90
N LEU A 80 -4.75 -1.40 1.99
CA LEU A 80 -4.60 -0.27 1.09
C LEU A 80 -5.81 -0.10 0.17
N ALA A 81 -6.39 -1.21 -0.32
CA ALA A 81 -7.57 -1.14 -1.16
C ALA A 81 -8.76 -0.50 -0.42
N ILE A 82 -8.99 -0.96 0.81
CA ILE A 82 -10.05 -0.46 1.68
C ILE A 82 -9.79 1.00 2.06
N ALA A 83 -8.53 1.34 2.35
CA ALA A 83 -8.11 2.70 2.66
C ALA A 83 -8.46 3.65 1.49
N MET A 84 -8.12 3.26 0.26
CA MET A 84 -8.48 4.01 -0.96
C MET A 84 -9.98 4.09 -1.19
N GLN A 85 -10.71 2.99 -0.97
CA GLN A 85 -12.17 2.96 -1.11
C GLN A 85 -12.87 3.90 -0.11
N LEU A 86 -12.32 4.03 1.09
CA LEU A 86 -12.85 4.88 2.16
C LEU A 86 -12.31 6.32 2.14
N GLY A 87 -11.36 6.63 1.25
CA GLY A 87 -10.68 7.92 1.21
C GLY A 87 -9.88 8.20 2.48
N ARG A 88 -9.16 7.19 2.99
CA ARG A 88 -8.34 7.25 4.21
C ARG A 88 -6.90 6.90 3.90
N VAL A 89 -5.94 7.67 4.38
CA VAL A 89 -4.51 7.34 4.27
C VAL A 89 -4.22 6.08 5.09
N LEU A 90 -3.66 5.05 4.45
CA LEU A 90 -3.21 3.84 5.13
C LEU A 90 -1.94 4.13 5.93
N VAL A 91 -1.91 3.67 7.18
CA VAL A 91 -0.73 3.74 8.05
C VAL A 91 -0.45 2.38 8.69
N SER A 92 0.82 1.99 8.66
CA SER A 92 1.35 0.87 9.47
C SER A 92 2.03 1.48 10.69
N PRO A 93 1.59 1.16 11.91
CA PRO A 93 2.17 1.73 13.12
C PRO A 93 3.57 1.15 13.40
N ASP A 94 4.47 1.98 13.94
CA ASP A 94 5.86 1.64 14.26
C ASP A 94 6.02 0.70 15.48
N ASP A 95 4.92 0.41 16.18
CA ASP A 95 4.88 -0.45 17.36
C ASP A 95 4.15 -1.77 17.10
N ASP A 96 3.90 -2.10 15.83
CA ASP A 96 3.19 -3.32 15.44
C ASP A 96 4.01 -4.57 15.81
N PRO A 97 3.58 -5.35 16.83
CA PRO A 97 4.34 -6.50 17.30
C PRO A 97 4.36 -7.66 16.29
N ALA A 98 3.46 -7.66 15.30
CA ALA A 98 3.40 -8.70 14.29
C ALA A 98 4.40 -8.49 13.15
N VAL A 99 5.00 -7.30 13.03
CA VAL A 99 6.04 -7.03 12.02
C VAL A 99 7.41 -7.38 12.61
N LEU A 100 7.87 -8.59 12.30
CA LEU A 100 9.14 -9.13 12.79
C LEU A 100 10.34 -8.80 11.89
N LEU A 101 10.12 -8.08 10.78
CA LEU A 101 11.14 -7.80 9.78
C LEU A 101 12.03 -6.61 10.19
N VAL A 102 12.81 -6.79 11.24
CA VAL A 102 13.77 -5.80 11.73
C VAL A 102 15.13 -6.47 11.96
N ASP A 103 16.20 -5.83 11.49
CA ASP A 103 17.57 -6.23 11.82
C ASP A 103 18.21 -5.09 12.63
N PRO A 104 18.46 -5.28 13.94
CA PRO A 104 19.07 -4.26 14.79
C PRO A 104 20.46 -3.81 14.34
N SER A 105 21.19 -4.66 13.60
CA SER A 105 22.51 -4.33 13.07
C SER A 105 22.43 -3.46 11.82
N PHE A 106 21.40 -3.68 10.99
CA PHE A 106 21.15 -2.90 9.78
C PHE A 106 20.42 -1.58 10.07
N CYS A 107 19.50 -1.60 11.05
CA CYS A 107 18.64 -0.48 11.43
C CYS A 107 18.81 -0.11 12.91
N PRO A 108 19.99 0.40 13.32
CA PRO A 108 20.26 0.71 14.71
C PRO A 108 19.35 1.84 15.20
N GLY A 109 18.57 1.57 16.25
CA GLY A 109 17.70 2.56 16.89
C GLY A 109 16.42 2.90 16.11
N GLU A 110 16.16 2.25 14.97
CA GLU A 110 14.88 2.39 14.29
C GLU A 110 13.79 1.62 15.04
N LYS A 111 12.58 2.19 15.02
CA LYS A 111 11.40 1.53 15.58
C LYS A 111 11.08 0.29 14.75
N LYS A 112 10.54 -0.74 15.40
CA LYS A 112 10.21 -2.03 14.79
C LYS A 112 9.24 -1.82 13.63
N GLY A 113 9.51 -2.38 12.46
CA GLY A 113 8.56 -2.25 11.36
C GLY A 113 9.17 -2.37 9.97
N TRP A 114 8.31 -2.15 8.98
CA TRP A 114 8.66 -2.20 7.56
C TRP A 114 9.71 -1.17 7.16
N GLN A 115 9.77 -0.05 7.88
CA GLN A 115 10.57 1.13 7.59
C GLN A 115 12.08 0.85 7.64
N CYS A 116 12.49 -0.20 8.35
CA CYS A 116 13.88 -0.67 8.37
C CYS A 116 14.39 -0.99 6.95
N TRP A 117 13.52 -1.53 6.09
CA TRP A 117 13.88 -1.95 4.74
C TRP A 117 13.20 -1.12 3.64
N LEU A 118 12.01 -0.62 3.94
CA LEU A 118 11.10 0.00 2.97
C LEU A 118 10.88 1.48 3.28
N GLU A 119 10.47 2.24 2.28
CA GLU A 119 10.02 3.61 2.44
C GLU A 119 8.70 3.66 3.24
N ASN A 120 8.44 4.80 3.86
CA ASN A 120 7.17 5.03 4.54
C ASN A 120 5.99 4.88 3.56
N LEU A 121 4.89 4.35 4.10
CA LEU A 121 3.65 4.19 3.33
C LEU A 121 2.97 5.52 3.00
N THR A 122 3.30 6.60 3.72
CA THR A 122 2.73 7.94 3.61
C THR A 122 3.77 9.00 3.98
N SER A 123 3.59 10.24 3.52
CA SER A 123 4.34 11.42 4.01
C SER A 123 3.85 11.94 5.35
N CYS A 124 2.68 11.51 5.83
CA CYS A 124 2.10 12.01 7.07
C CYS A 124 2.81 11.40 8.30
N GLN A 125 3.51 12.25 9.06
CA GLN A 125 4.25 11.84 10.26
C GLN A 125 3.36 11.83 11.52
N GLU A 126 2.43 12.77 11.60
CA GLU A 126 1.51 12.88 12.74
C GLU A 126 0.13 12.37 12.34
N ILE A 127 -0.33 11.33 13.04
CA ILE A 127 -1.64 10.73 12.85
C ILE A 127 -2.57 11.30 13.92
N HIS A 128 -3.54 12.11 13.52
CA HIS A 128 -4.54 12.69 14.42
C HIS A 128 -5.90 12.81 13.73
N GLY A 129 -6.96 13.04 14.51
CA GLY A 129 -8.32 13.21 13.98
C GLY A 129 -9.08 11.90 13.80
N ASP A 130 -9.71 11.71 12.64
CA ASP A 130 -10.57 10.55 12.33
C ASP A 130 -9.72 9.32 11.95
N ILE A 131 -9.54 8.43 12.94
CA ILE A 131 -8.74 7.22 12.83
C ILE A 131 -9.67 6.00 12.85
N LEU A 132 -9.56 5.17 11.81
CA LEU A 132 -10.16 3.86 11.74
C LEU A 132 -9.09 2.79 11.92
N THR A 133 -9.17 2.03 13.00
CA THR A 133 -8.22 0.94 13.26
C THR A 133 -8.76 -0.39 12.74
N VAL A 134 -7.94 -1.07 11.93
CA VAL A 134 -8.24 -2.38 11.36
C VAL A 134 -7.12 -3.35 11.74
N SER A 135 -7.49 -4.60 12.01
CA SER A 135 -6.50 -5.67 12.26
C SER A 135 -6.65 -6.77 11.20
N GLY A 136 -5.52 -7.34 10.79
CA GLY A 136 -5.47 -8.53 9.93
C GLY A 136 -6.25 -9.70 10.52
N LEU A 137 -6.21 -9.85 11.86
CA LEU A 137 -7.09 -10.66 12.70
C LEU A 137 -7.03 -10.13 14.15
N PRO A 138 -8.00 -10.42 15.02
CA PRO A 138 -7.76 -10.38 16.46
C PRO A 138 -6.82 -11.53 16.83
N GLN A 139 -5.70 -11.23 17.48
CA GLN A 139 -4.97 -12.22 18.26
C GLN A 139 -5.88 -12.57 19.44
N ALA A 140 -6.69 -13.61 19.29
CA ALA A 140 -7.41 -14.19 20.40
C ALA A 140 -6.46 -15.17 21.09
N GLU A 141 -5.83 -14.76 22.18
CA GLU A 141 -5.24 -15.72 23.13
C GLU A 141 -6.35 -16.57 23.79
N SER A 142 -7.59 -16.05 23.80
CA SER A 142 -8.81 -16.79 24.11
C SER A 142 -10.04 -16.21 23.37
N LEU A 143 -11.08 -17.02 23.17
CA LEU A 143 -12.38 -16.58 22.63
C LEU A 143 -13.07 -15.50 23.49
N GLU A 144 -12.63 -15.29 24.74
CA GLU A 144 -13.17 -14.28 25.65
C GLU A 144 -12.58 -12.87 25.41
N ASP A 145 -11.37 -12.77 24.86
CA ASP A 145 -10.71 -11.47 24.57
C ASP A 145 -11.27 -10.77 23.33
N LEU A 146 -11.82 -11.55 22.40
CA LEU A 146 -12.50 -11.09 21.18
C LEU A 146 -13.69 -10.15 21.47
N TRP A 147 -14.35 -10.30 22.62
CA TRP A 147 -15.53 -9.52 23.00
C TRP A 147 -15.24 -8.35 23.95
N ARG A 148 -14.00 -8.22 24.44
CA ARG A 148 -13.60 -7.14 25.39
C ARG A 148 -12.91 -5.95 24.74
N GLN A 149 -12.46 -6.02 23.48
CA GLN A 149 -11.78 -4.91 22.78
C GLN A 149 -12.68 -4.28 21.70
N PRO A 150 -13.33 -3.12 21.94
CA PRO A 150 -14.34 -2.58 21.03
C PRO A 150 -13.80 -1.93 19.75
N THR A 151 -12.46 -1.81 19.58
CA THR A 151 -11.87 -0.89 18.60
C THR A 151 -11.14 -1.53 17.42
N ARG A 152 -10.98 -2.86 17.39
CA ARG A 152 -10.31 -3.54 16.26
C ARG A 152 -11.31 -4.33 15.43
N ARG A 153 -11.99 -3.66 14.50
CA ARG A 153 -12.86 -4.33 13.51
C ARG A 153 -12.01 -4.95 12.41
N SER A 154 -12.38 -6.16 11.98
CA SER A 154 -11.75 -6.78 10.82
C SER A 154 -12.65 -6.60 9.60
N LEU A 155 -12.51 -5.46 8.91
CA LEU A 155 -13.35 -5.12 7.75
C LEU A 155 -13.20 -6.09 6.56
N ILE A 156 -12.09 -6.83 6.52
CA ILE A 156 -11.78 -7.83 5.50
C ILE A 156 -12.56 -9.13 5.77
N PHE A 157 -12.70 -9.52 7.04
CA PHE A 157 -13.32 -10.79 7.44
C PHE A 157 -14.79 -10.66 7.83
N GLU A 158 -15.26 -9.46 8.22
CA GLU A 158 -16.69 -9.14 8.41
C GLU A 158 -17.47 -9.10 7.07
N GLY A 159 -16.81 -9.39 5.94
CA GLY A 159 -17.45 -9.56 4.64
C GLY A 159 -17.83 -8.25 3.93
N THR A 160 -17.57 -7.09 4.54
CA THR A 160 -17.81 -5.78 3.92
C THR A 160 -16.91 -5.56 2.69
N TYR A 161 -15.66 -6.04 2.76
CA TYR A 161 -14.72 -6.03 1.63
C TYR A 161 -14.10 -7.40 1.43
N GLY A 162 -14.38 -8.04 0.28
CA GLY A 162 -13.84 -9.36 -0.03
C GLY A 162 -12.32 -9.37 -0.24
N ILE A 163 -11.69 -10.53 -0.08
CA ILE A 163 -10.24 -10.79 -0.33
C ILE A 163 -9.77 -10.57 -1.79
N GLN A 164 -10.71 -10.24 -2.68
CA GLN A 164 -10.51 -9.93 -4.09
C GLN A 164 -10.95 -8.49 -4.41
N HIS A 165 -11.06 -7.62 -3.40
CA HIS A 165 -11.47 -6.25 -3.60
C HIS A 165 -10.43 -5.47 -4.42
N VAL A 166 -10.94 -4.64 -5.31
CA VAL A 166 -10.17 -3.67 -6.09
C VAL A 166 -10.83 -2.32 -5.85
N PRO A 167 -10.08 -1.26 -5.54
CA PRO A 167 -10.67 0.07 -5.30
C PRO A 167 -11.50 0.55 -6.49
N ASP A 168 -12.65 1.15 -6.21
CA ASP A 168 -13.60 1.55 -7.26
C ASP A 168 -13.01 2.56 -8.25
N ILE A 169 -12.07 3.38 -7.79
CA ILE A 169 -11.33 4.35 -8.62
C ILE A 169 -10.59 3.71 -9.81
N PHE A 170 -10.35 2.39 -9.77
CA PHE A 170 -9.70 1.66 -10.86
C PHE A 170 -10.67 0.89 -11.76
N GLN A 171 -11.97 0.86 -11.47
CA GLN A 171 -12.91 0.08 -12.28
C GLN A 171 -12.96 0.52 -13.73
N ASP A 172 -13.01 1.83 -14.00
CA ASP A 172 -13.06 2.36 -15.37
C ASP A 172 -11.75 2.06 -16.14
N LEU A 173 -10.61 2.23 -15.47
CA LEU A 173 -9.30 1.87 -16.05
C LEU A 173 -9.27 0.39 -16.46
N LEU A 174 -9.74 -0.49 -15.58
CA LEU A 174 -9.71 -1.93 -15.80
C LEU A 174 -10.75 -2.41 -16.80
N ALA A 175 -11.89 -1.72 -16.90
CA ALA A 175 -12.89 -1.96 -17.94
C ALA A 175 -12.32 -1.74 -19.34
N CYS A 176 -11.39 -0.81 -19.50
CA CYS A 176 -10.66 -0.57 -20.76
C CYS A 176 -9.44 -1.47 -20.97
N SER A 177 -9.10 -2.32 -20.00
CA SER A 177 -7.90 -3.16 -20.04
C SER A 177 -8.16 -4.53 -20.72
N PRO A 178 -7.10 -5.20 -21.23
CA PRO A 178 -7.21 -6.60 -21.67
C PRO A 178 -7.34 -7.60 -20.50
N VAL A 179 -7.29 -7.13 -19.24
CA VAL A 179 -7.38 -7.97 -18.05
C VAL A 179 -8.84 -8.39 -17.84
N LYS A 180 -9.12 -9.69 -17.88
CA LYS A 180 -10.47 -10.23 -17.61
C LYS A 180 -10.93 -9.81 -16.21
N ARG A 181 -12.21 -9.44 -16.07
CA ARG A 181 -12.80 -8.98 -14.80
C ARG A 181 -12.51 -9.87 -13.58
N ARG A 182 -12.58 -11.19 -13.77
CA ARG A 182 -12.25 -12.18 -12.72
C ARG A 182 -10.78 -12.17 -12.27
N PHE A 183 -9.91 -11.41 -12.93
CA PHE A 183 -8.48 -11.28 -12.62
C PHE A 183 -8.08 -9.86 -12.22
N TRP A 184 -9.04 -8.92 -12.11
CA TRP A 184 -8.76 -7.56 -11.66
C TRP A 184 -8.11 -7.52 -10.27
N PHE A 185 -8.44 -8.46 -9.39
CA PHE A 185 -7.80 -8.55 -8.08
C PHE A 185 -6.32 -8.98 -8.16
N TYR A 186 -5.92 -9.77 -9.17
CA TYR A 186 -4.50 -10.07 -9.39
C TYR A 186 -3.75 -8.84 -9.88
N TRP A 187 -4.37 -8.06 -10.78
CA TRP A 187 -3.84 -6.77 -11.19
C TRP A 187 -3.65 -5.85 -9.97
N TRP A 188 -4.65 -5.73 -9.11
CA TRP A 188 -4.56 -4.91 -7.91
C TRP A 188 -3.44 -5.37 -6.98
N ARG A 189 -3.32 -6.68 -6.72
CA ARG A 189 -2.25 -7.24 -5.89
C ARG A 189 -0.86 -6.87 -6.43
N ALA A 190 -0.67 -6.90 -7.74
CA ALA A 190 0.58 -6.48 -8.34
C ALA A 190 0.86 -4.98 -8.11
N GLN A 191 -0.14 -4.12 -8.31
CA GLN A 191 -0.01 -2.68 -8.09
C GLN A 191 0.24 -2.33 -6.62
N SER A 192 -0.52 -2.92 -5.70
CA SER A 192 -0.37 -2.68 -4.27
C SER A 192 1.00 -3.13 -3.78
N VAL A 193 1.45 -4.32 -4.14
CA VAL A 193 2.76 -4.83 -3.71
C VAL A 193 3.90 -4.00 -4.31
N THR A 194 3.77 -3.54 -5.55
CA THR A 194 4.74 -2.61 -6.17
C THR A 194 4.88 -1.33 -5.35
N TYR A 195 3.75 -0.77 -4.88
CA TYR A 195 3.75 0.40 -4.01
C TYR A 195 4.35 0.09 -2.63
N LEU A 196 4.00 -1.05 -2.03
CA LEU A 196 4.45 -1.41 -0.68
C LEU A 196 5.94 -1.74 -0.63
N LEU A 197 6.51 -2.36 -1.67
CA LEU A 197 7.91 -2.79 -1.73
C LEU A 197 8.85 -1.72 -2.28
N ARG A 198 8.64 -0.44 -1.96
CA ARG A 198 9.64 0.58 -2.23
C ARG A 198 10.76 0.46 -1.20
N PHE A 199 11.90 -0.11 -1.57
CA PHE A 199 13.06 -0.12 -0.67
C PHE A 199 13.45 1.27 -0.22
N ASN A 200 13.97 1.46 0.98
CA ASN A 200 14.52 2.77 1.38
C ASN A 200 15.91 3.00 0.76
N ALA A 201 16.55 4.14 1.03
CA ALA A 201 17.88 4.43 0.48
C ALA A 201 18.97 3.45 0.97
N LYS A 202 18.87 2.96 2.21
CA LYS A 202 19.86 2.06 2.83
C LYS A 202 19.81 0.67 2.20
N THR A 203 18.63 0.13 1.98
CA THR A 203 18.42 -1.23 1.44
C THR A 203 18.76 -1.35 -0.04
N ARG A 204 18.87 -0.23 -0.77
CA ARG A 204 19.17 -0.22 -2.20
C ARG A 204 20.68 -0.19 -2.51
N LEU A 205 21.53 -0.05 -1.49
CA LEU A 205 22.99 -0.01 -1.59
C LEU A 205 23.57 -1.42 -1.47
#